data_AF-A0A8D2AVJ4-F1
#
_entry.id   AF-A0A8D2AVJ4-F1
#
_cell.length_a   1.000
_cell.length_b   1.000
_cell.length_c   1.000
_cell.angle_alpha   90.00
_cell.angle_beta   90.00
_cell.angle_gamma   90.00
#
_symmetry.space_group_name_H-M   'P 1'
#
loop_
_entity.id
_entity.type
_entity.pdbx_description
1 polymer ?
#
loop_
_entity_poly.entity_id
_entity_poly.type
_entity_poly.pdbx_seq_one_letter_code
_entity_poly.pdbx_strand_id
1 'polypeptide(L)'
;SSHVHSVLGQLRCHFTWGLLLEDNEMPDLESRVLEQIEFLDTKYNVGIHNLLAYVKHLKGQDEEALQTLREAEDLIQREHTDQADMRSLVTWGNYAWVYHHMGRWAEAQAYLDKVENTCKKLASPSRYRLESPEMDCEEGWALLKCGGQYYKRAKACFEKALAVEPENPEFSMGFAITAHRLSYINEDVISLEPLRKAVRLNPEDTYIKVLLALKLQDIGQEAEGEHYIEEALSNMSSQTYVFQYASKFYRKNGCVDRAIQLLQKALEARPNSAYLHYQIGLCYRAKLLQVKKATNVNPRRKERENVDTLVQQAINEFQETLRLRSTLEMAYVYLAEMYAEIGQYREAEENFQKALCMDNIVDHVQQDIHYHYGRFQQFHMRSEDKAITHYLKGLKIEEMSFARERLIKQQAFLLAASKNV
;
A
#
# COMPACT_ATOMS: atom_id res chain seq x y z
N SER A 1 -21.17 -12.51 -30.52
CA SER A 1 -20.95 -12.17 -29.11
C SER A 1 -20.10 -13.22 -28.38
N SER A 2 -20.51 -14.50 -28.33
CA SER A 2 -19.76 -15.57 -27.61
C SER A 2 -18.32 -15.82 -28.08
N HIS A 3 -18.05 -15.77 -29.38
CA HIS A 3 -16.69 -15.99 -29.91
C HIS A 3 -15.71 -14.86 -29.56
N VAL A 4 -16.14 -13.60 -29.64
CA VAL A 4 -15.30 -12.43 -29.32
C VAL A 4 -14.97 -12.38 -27.83
N HIS A 5 -15.94 -12.70 -26.97
CA HIS A 5 -15.71 -12.79 -25.53
C HIS A 5 -14.68 -13.90 -25.17
N SER A 6 -14.73 -15.05 -25.87
CA SER A 6 -13.74 -16.12 -25.73
C SER A 6 -12.33 -15.74 -26.23
N VAL A 7 -12.22 -14.78 -27.15
CA VAL A 7 -10.94 -14.25 -27.64
C VAL A 7 -10.37 -13.23 -26.66
N LEU A 8 -11.21 -12.28 -26.20
CA LEU A 8 -10.82 -11.27 -25.21
C LEU A 8 -10.30 -11.89 -23.90
N GLY A 9 -10.89 -13.01 -23.48
CA GLY A 9 -10.42 -13.77 -22.30
C GLY A 9 -9.02 -14.37 -22.42
N GLN A 10 -8.42 -14.44 -23.63
CA GLN A 10 -7.06 -14.95 -23.82
C GLN A 10 -5.98 -13.87 -23.63
N LEU A 11 -6.35 -12.60 -23.72
CA LEU A 11 -5.45 -11.45 -23.58
C LEU A 11 -4.81 -11.45 -22.18
N ARG A 12 -3.63 -10.86 -22.05
CA ARG A 12 -3.01 -10.53 -20.76
C ARG A 12 -3.10 -9.03 -20.54
N CYS A 13 -4.07 -8.61 -19.73
CA CYS A 13 -4.32 -7.22 -19.42
C CYS A 13 -5.14 -7.13 -18.12
N HIS A 14 -5.48 -5.91 -17.69
CA HIS A 14 -6.13 -5.68 -16.39
C HIS A 14 -7.47 -6.43 -16.24
N PHE A 15 -8.21 -6.55 -17.35
CA PHE A 15 -9.48 -7.26 -17.43
C PHE A 15 -9.37 -8.78 -17.24
N THR A 16 -8.18 -9.37 -17.45
CA THR A 16 -7.97 -10.83 -17.39
C THR A 16 -7.06 -11.26 -16.24
N TRP A 17 -6.53 -10.32 -15.46
CA TRP A 17 -5.69 -10.59 -14.29
C TRP A 17 -6.47 -10.91 -13.01
N GLY A 18 -7.80 -11.01 -13.07
CA GLY A 18 -8.61 -11.37 -11.90
C GLY A 18 -8.42 -10.38 -10.75
N LEU A 19 -8.44 -9.09 -11.08
CA LEU A 19 -8.43 -7.98 -10.13
C LEU A 19 -9.87 -7.75 -9.65
N LEU A 20 -10.19 -8.30 -8.48
CA LEU A 20 -11.43 -8.03 -7.76
C LEU A 20 -11.25 -6.70 -7.00
N LEU A 21 -11.88 -5.64 -7.50
CA LEU A 21 -11.89 -4.31 -6.90
C LEU A 21 -13.33 -3.96 -6.56
N GLU A 22 -13.57 -3.59 -5.31
CA GLU A 22 -14.90 -3.23 -4.84
C GLU A 22 -15.20 -1.75 -5.02
N ASP A 23 -16.50 -1.42 -5.12
CA ASP A 23 -16.97 -0.04 -5.34
C ASP A 23 -16.47 0.95 -4.28
N ASN A 24 -16.33 0.49 -3.03
CA ASN A 24 -15.83 1.29 -1.91
C ASN A 24 -14.30 1.51 -1.96
N GLU A 25 -13.53 0.62 -2.57
CA GLU A 25 -12.07 0.71 -2.70
C GLU A 25 -11.63 1.57 -3.90
N MET A 26 -12.47 1.65 -4.93
CA MET A 26 -12.14 2.34 -6.18
C MET A 26 -11.72 3.81 -6.04
N PRO A 27 -12.41 4.66 -5.24
CA PRO A 27 -12.00 6.06 -5.09
C PRO A 27 -10.61 6.22 -4.46
N ASP A 28 -10.28 5.39 -3.47
CA ASP A 28 -8.95 5.37 -2.86
C ASP A 28 -7.89 4.88 -3.83
N LEU A 29 -8.18 3.80 -4.58
CA LEU A 29 -7.26 3.29 -5.57
C LEU A 29 -6.97 4.33 -6.66
N GLU A 30 -8.01 4.97 -7.20
CA GLU A 30 -7.86 6.04 -8.20
C GLU A 30 -7.01 7.19 -7.67
N SER A 31 -7.28 7.67 -6.44
CA SER A 31 -6.49 8.73 -5.81
C SER A 31 -5.02 8.32 -5.66
N ARG A 32 -4.73 7.12 -5.17
CA ARG A 32 -3.35 6.61 -5.05
C ARG A 32 -2.66 6.44 -6.40
N VAL A 33 -3.40 6.09 -7.45
CA VAL A 33 -2.87 5.94 -8.82
C VAL A 33 -2.52 7.31 -9.40
N LEU A 34 -3.41 8.30 -9.26
CA LEU A 34 -3.16 9.69 -9.66
C LEU A 34 -1.98 10.31 -8.90
N GLU A 35 -1.91 10.14 -7.58
CA GLU A 35 -0.78 10.60 -6.77
C GLU A 35 0.55 9.93 -7.20
N GLN A 36 0.52 8.71 -7.72
CA GLN A 36 1.72 8.06 -8.24
C GLN A 36 2.15 8.66 -9.57
N ILE A 37 1.20 8.89 -10.49
CA ILE A 37 1.48 9.51 -11.79
C ILE A 37 2.09 10.91 -11.61
N GLU A 38 1.59 11.68 -10.63
CA GLU A 38 2.02 13.06 -10.42
C GLU A 38 3.34 13.19 -9.63
N PHE A 39 3.57 12.34 -8.63
CA PHE A 39 4.65 12.57 -7.66
C PHE A 39 5.73 11.48 -7.59
N LEU A 40 5.59 10.36 -8.33
CA LEU A 40 6.62 9.31 -8.39
C LEU A 40 7.36 9.39 -9.72
N ASP A 41 8.60 9.87 -9.66
CA ASP A 41 9.50 9.93 -10.81
C ASP A 41 10.05 8.54 -11.08
N THR A 42 9.41 7.81 -11.99
CA THR A 42 9.83 6.47 -12.40
C THR A 42 9.76 6.30 -13.91
N LYS A 43 10.72 5.55 -14.45
CA LYS A 43 10.77 5.18 -15.89
C LYS A 43 9.77 4.08 -16.26
N TYR A 44 9.01 3.57 -15.29
CA TYR A 44 8.09 2.45 -15.46
C TYR A 44 6.65 2.91 -15.21
N ASN A 45 6.23 3.94 -15.95
CA ASN A 45 4.96 4.67 -15.73
C ASN A 45 3.81 4.22 -16.64
N VAL A 46 4.08 3.39 -17.66
CA VAL A 46 3.05 2.93 -18.61
C VAL A 46 1.99 2.07 -17.90
N GLY A 47 2.42 1.12 -17.07
CA GLY A 47 1.52 0.25 -16.31
C GLY A 47 0.55 1.00 -15.40
N ILE A 48 0.98 2.12 -14.80
CA ILE A 48 0.12 2.90 -13.91
C ILE A 48 -1.00 3.63 -14.66
N HIS A 49 -0.77 4.07 -15.91
CA HIS A 49 -1.80 4.63 -16.77
C HIS A 49 -2.77 3.55 -17.24
N ASN A 50 -2.27 2.36 -17.60
CA ASN A 50 -3.12 1.22 -17.94
C ASN A 50 -4.04 0.80 -16.78
N LEU A 51 -3.54 0.84 -15.55
CA LEU A 51 -4.35 0.59 -14.35
C LEU A 51 -5.37 1.71 -14.13
N LEU A 52 -5.00 2.98 -14.30
CA LEU A 52 -5.94 4.09 -14.19
C LEU A 52 -7.08 3.95 -15.19
N ALA A 53 -6.79 3.59 -16.44
CA ALA A 53 -7.81 3.35 -17.45
C ALA A 53 -8.79 2.22 -17.04
N TYR A 54 -8.27 1.13 -16.48
CA TYR A 54 -9.11 0.06 -15.94
C TYR A 54 -10.01 0.55 -14.80
N VAL A 55 -9.48 1.34 -13.86
CA VAL A 55 -10.28 1.93 -12.76
C VAL A 55 -11.35 2.89 -13.29
N LYS A 56 -11.01 3.74 -14.27
CA LYS A 56 -11.98 4.64 -14.94
C LYS A 56 -13.11 3.84 -15.60
N HIS A 57 -12.78 2.76 -16.29
CA HIS A 57 -13.77 1.86 -16.89
C HIS A 57 -14.70 1.25 -15.84
N LEU A 58 -14.16 0.72 -14.73
CA LEU A 58 -14.98 0.14 -13.65
C LEU A 58 -15.95 1.17 -13.03
N LYS A 59 -15.58 2.46 -13.04
CA LYS A 59 -16.44 3.58 -12.62
C LYS A 59 -17.46 4.03 -13.70
N GLY A 60 -17.51 3.35 -14.84
CA GLY A 60 -18.37 3.71 -15.98
C GLY A 60 -17.89 4.93 -16.78
N GLN A 61 -16.62 5.31 -16.66
CA GLN A 61 -16.01 6.47 -17.32
C GLN A 61 -15.21 6.05 -18.57
N ASP A 62 -15.85 5.34 -19.49
CA ASP A 62 -15.17 4.68 -20.62
C ASP A 62 -14.38 5.65 -21.53
N GLU A 63 -14.91 6.85 -21.80
CA GLU A 63 -14.20 7.84 -22.63
C GLU A 63 -12.94 8.39 -21.91
N GLU A 64 -13.00 8.57 -20.59
CA GLU A 64 -11.82 8.92 -19.79
C GLU A 64 -10.81 7.77 -19.80
N ALA A 65 -11.27 6.51 -19.70
CA ALA A 65 -10.40 5.34 -19.80
C ALA A 65 -9.66 5.30 -21.14
N LEU A 66 -10.35 5.54 -22.26
CA LEU A 66 -9.74 5.58 -23.60
C LEU A 66 -8.70 6.71 -23.74
N GLN A 67 -8.94 7.87 -23.11
CA GLN A 67 -8.00 8.98 -23.08
C GLN A 67 -6.74 8.62 -22.27
N THR A 68 -6.90 7.98 -21.12
CA THR A 68 -5.76 7.50 -20.32
C THR A 68 -4.95 6.41 -21.04
N LEU A 69 -5.60 5.51 -21.79
CA LEU A 69 -4.88 4.53 -22.62
C LEU A 69 -4.07 5.21 -23.74
N ARG A 70 -4.54 6.35 -24.25
CA ARG A 70 -3.80 7.12 -25.27
C ARG A 70 -2.54 7.75 -24.67
N GLU A 71 -2.65 8.28 -23.45
CA GLU A 71 -1.50 8.78 -22.71
C GLU A 71 -0.46 7.67 -22.47
N ALA A 72 -0.92 6.44 -22.17
CA ALA A 72 -0.03 5.29 -22.06
C ALA A 72 0.68 4.97 -23.40
N GLU A 73 -0.03 4.99 -24.54
CA GLU A 73 0.60 4.80 -25.86
C GLU A 73 1.64 5.90 -26.18
N ASP A 74 1.32 7.16 -25.88
CA ASP A 74 2.23 8.29 -26.10
C ASP A 74 3.52 8.15 -25.27
N LEU A 75 3.41 7.67 -24.02
CA LEU A 75 4.56 7.41 -23.15
C LEU A 75 5.42 6.26 -23.68
N ILE A 76 4.81 5.15 -24.13
CA ILE A 76 5.54 4.04 -24.75
C ILE A 76 6.36 4.53 -25.95
N GLN A 77 5.79 5.38 -26.80
CA GLN A 77 6.48 5.92 -27.96
C GLN A 77 7.66 6.85 -27.60
N ARG A 78 7.56 7.58 -26.49
CA ARG A 78 8.62 8.50 -26.03
C ARG A 78 9.76 7.78 -25.31
N GLU A 79 9.44 6.78 -24.49
CA GLU A 79 10.38 6.20 -23.52
C GLU A 79 10.91 4.81 -23.93
N HIS A 80 10.22 4.09 -24.82
CA HIS A 80 10.49 2.68 -25.11
C HIS A 80 10.42 2.33 -26.59
N THR A 81 11.03 3.14 -27.47
CA THR A 81 11.00 2.92 -28.92
C THR A 81 11.47 1.52 -29.35
N ASP A 82 12.43 0.94 -28.64
CA ASP A 82 13.06 -0.34 -29.01
C ASP A 82 12.24 -1.57 -28.56
N GLN A 83 11.33 -1.41 -27.59
CA GLN A 83 10.46 -2.45 -27.05
C GLN A 83 8.96 -2.10 -27.15
N ALA A 84 8.63 -1.08 -27.96
CA ALA A 84 7.31 -0.45 -28.01
C ALA A 84 6.19 -1.46 -28.28
N ASP A 85 6.41 -2.37 -29.23
CA ASP A 85 5.43 -3.40 -29.59
C ASP A 85 5.04 -4.29 -28.40
N MET A 86 6.02 -4.69 -27.57
CA MET A 86 5.78 -5.60 -26.46
C MET A 86 5.08 -4.88 -25.29
N ARG A 87 5.58 -3.69 -24.91
CA ARG A 87 4.98 -2.87 -23.84
C ARG A 87 3.58 -2.37 -24.20
N SER A 88 3.23 -2.33 -25.49
CA SER A 88 1.89 -1.93 -25.94
C SER A 88 0.84 -3.04 -25.85
N LEU A 89 1.23 -4.30 -25.68
CA LEU A 89 0.28 -5.42 -25.67
C LEU A 89 -0.79 -5.30 -24.57
N VAL A 90 -0.39 -4.88 -23.37
CA VAL A 90 -1.32 -4.63 -22.25
C VAL A 90 -2.28 -3.50 -22.60
N THR A 91 -1.76 -2.39 -23.13
CA THR A 91 -2.54 -1.21 -23.54
C THR A 91 -3.56 -1.54 -24.62
N TRP A 92 -3.15 -2.29 -25.65
CA TRP A 92 -4.05 -2.75 -26.72
C TRP A 92 -5.08 -3.76 -26.23
N GLY A 93 -4.69 -4.64 -25.31
CA GLY A 93 -5.62 -5.54 -24.65
C GLY A 93 -6.70 -4.78 -23.88
N ASN A 94 -6.31 -3.77 -23.10
CA ASN A 94 -7.23 -2.87 -22.41
C ASN A 94 -8.15 -2.12 -23.39
N TYR A 95 -7.62 -1.58 -24.49
CA TYR A 95 -8.44 -0.95 -25.54
C TYR A 95 -9.49 -1.90 -26.10
N ALA A 96 -9.10 -3.13 -26.43
CA ALA A 96 -10.01 -4.14 -26.97
C ALA A 96 -11.17 -4.43 -26.03
N TRP A 97 -10.90 -4.53 -24.72
CA TRP A 97 -11.93 -4.71 -23.69
C TRP A 97 -12.84 -3.48 -23.54
N VAL A 98 -12.28 -2.26 -23.41
CA VAL A 98 -13.08 -1.04 -23.26
C VAL A 98 -13.99 -0.83 -24.47
N TYR A 99 -13.47 -0.93 -25.70
CA TYR A 99 -14.29 -0.81 -26.91
C TYR A 99 -15.37 -1.90 -27.00
N HIS A 100 -15.06 -3.12 -26.56
CA HIS A 100 -16.05 -4.19 -26.49
C HIS A 100 -17.19 -3.85 -25.52
N HIS A 101 -16.88 -3.35 -24.32
CA HIS A 101 -17.89 -2.93 -23.35
C HIS A 101 -18.76 -1.77 -23.85
N MET A 102 -18.20 -0.86 -24.64
CA MET A 102 -18.93 0.24 -25.28
C MET A 102 -19.79 -0.19 -26.49
N GLY A 103 -19.73 -1.45 -26.91
CA GLY A 103 -20.40 -1.95 -28.12
C GLY A 103 -19.74 -1.53 -29.45
N ARG A 104 -18.50 -1.02 -29.38
CA ARG A 104 -17.68 -0.56 -30.52
C ARG A 104 -16.84 -1.71 -31.07
N TRP A 105 -17.51 -2.70 -31.63
CA TRP A 105 -16.92 -4.00 -31.98
C TRP A 105 -15.84 -3.92 -33.07
N ALA A 106 -15.96 -2.97 -34.00
CA ALA A 106 -14.98 -2.79 -35.07
C ALA A 106 -13.64 -2.29 -34.51
N GLU A 107 -13.69 -1.33 -33.60
CA GLU A 107 -12.51 -0.83 -32.89
C GLU A 107 -11.90 -1.90 -31.99
N ALA A 108 -12.73 -2.65 -31.24
CA ALA A 108 -12.25 -3.77 -30.44
C ALA A 108 -11.50 -4.81 -31.29
N GLN A 109 -12.04 -5.16 -32.47
CA GLN A 109 -11.38 -6.07 -33.40
C GLN A 109 -10.07 -5.49 -33.94
N ALA A 110 -10.01 -4.20 -34.25
CA ALA A 110 -8.78 -3.57 -34.73
C ALA A 110 -7.62 -3.69 -33.72
N TYR A 111 -7.91 -3.55 -32.42
CA TYR A 111 -6.89 -3.75 -31.37
C TYR A 111 -6.55 -5.23 -31.15
N LEU A 112 -7.52 -6.14 -31.28
CA LEU A 112 -7.24 -7.59 -31.31
C LEU A 112 -6.30 -7.97 -32.46
N ASP A 113 -6.50 -7.38 -33.64
CA ASP A 113 -5.65 -7.61 -34.80
C ASP A 113 -4.22 -7.09 -34.57
N LYS A 114 -4.06 -5.94 -33.90
CA LYS A 114 -2.74 -5.44 -33.47
C LYS A 114 -2.05 -6.44 -32.53
N VAL A 115 -2.74 -6.90 -31.50
CA VAL A 115 -2.20 -7.89 -30.54
C VAL A 115 -1.80 -9.18 -31.25
N GLU A 116 -2.66 -9.70 -32.12
CA GLU A 116 -2.39 -10.92 -32.89
C GLU A 116 -1.17 -10.77 -33.80
N ASN A 117 -1.08 -9.66 -34.54
CA ASN A 117 0.03 -9.39 -35.45
C ASN A 117 1.36 -9.29 -34.68
N THR A 118 1.36 -8.64 -33.52
CA THR A 118 2.55 -8.56 -32.67
C THR A 118 2.90 -9.92 -32.05
N CYS A 119 1.93 -10.70 -31.59
CA CYS A 119 2.17 -12.07 -31.10
C CYS A 119 2.78 -12.95 -32.20
N LYS A 120 2.31 -12.85 -33.44
CA LYS A 120 2.91 -13.54 -34.60
C LYS A 120 4.31 -13.06 -34.91
N LYS A 121 4.55 -11.73 -34.91
CA LYS A 121 5.87 -11.12 -35.13
C LYS A 121 6.90 -11.63 -34.12
N LEU A 122 6.48 -11.80 -32.87
CA LEU A 122 7.31 -12.30 -31.77
C LEU A 122 7.30 -13.83 -31.63
N ALA A 123 6.77 -14.55 -32.63
CA ALA A 123 6.71 -16.01 -32.68
C ALA A 123 6.06 -16.67 -31.44
N SER A 124 5.03 -16.02 -30.88
CA SER A 124 4.28 -16.59 -29.76
C SER A 124 3.55 -17.88 -30.18
N PRO A 125 3.56 -18.94 -29.35
CA PRO A 125 2.79 -20.16 -29.61
C PRO A 125 1.27 -19.94 -29.50
N SER A 126 0.83 -18.82 -28.90
CA SER A 126 -0.58 -18.49 -28.71
C SER A 126 -0.99 -17.27 -29.54
N ARG A 127 -2.22 -17.28 -30.08
CA ARG A 127 -2.70 -16.26 -31.03
C ARG A 127 -2.78 -14.84 -30.43
N TYR A 128 -3.21 -14.73 -29.18
CA TYR A 128 -3.48 -13.44 -28.50
C TYR A 128 -2.72 -13.28 -27.17
N ARG A 129 -1.80 -14.20 -26.89
CA ARG A 129 -1.12 -14.27 -25.61
C ARG A 129 0.36 -14.38 -25.83
N LEU A 130 1.12 -13.45 -25.27
CA LEU A 130 2.58 -13.51 -25.21
C LEU A 130 2.99 -13.84 -23.78
N GLU A 131 3.85 -14.85 -23.64
CA GLU A 131 4.54 -15.15 -22.38
C GLU A 131 5.94 -14.51 -22.48
N SER A 132 6.14 -13.44 -21.73
CA SER A 132 7.43 -12.73 -21.63
C SER A 132 7.60 -12.19 -20.21
N PRO A 133 8.85 -11.97 -19.75
CA PRO A 133 9.11 -11.45 -18.42
C PRO A 133 8.56 -10.02 -18.22
N GLU A 134 8.45 -9.20 -19.27
CA GLU A 134 7.83 -7.88 -19.25
C GLU A 134 6.32 -7.97 -18.98
N MET A 135 5.63 -8.93 -19.60
CA MET A 135 4.20 -9.17 -19.33
C MET A 135 3.97 -9.65 -17.89
N ASP A 136 4.90 -10.45 -17.36
CA ASP A 136 4.88 -10.84 -15.94
C ASP A 136 5.15 -9.64 -15.02
N CYS A 137 6.08 -8.75 -15.39
CA CYS A 137 6.37 -7.52 -14.66
C CYS A 137 5.15 -6.59 -14.57
N GLU A 138 4.50 -6.31 -15.70
CA GLU A 138 3.30 -5.46 -15.77
C GLU A 138 2.16 -6.00 -14.91
N GLU A 139 1.92 -7.32 -14.95
CA GLU A 139 0.94 -7.98 -14.08
C GLU A 139 1.33 -7.84 -12.60
N GLY A 140 2.63 -8.00 -12.29
CA GLY A 140 3.17 -7.81 -10.95
C GLY A 140 2.93 -6.41 -10.38
N TRP A 141 3.15 -5.37 -11.18
CA TRP A 141 2.92 -3.99 -10.78
C TRP A 141 1.44 -3.67 -10.53
N ALA A 142 0.55 -4.16 -11.41
CA ALA A 142 -0.89 -3.99 -11.24
C ALA A 142 -1.38 -4.66 -9.95
N LEU A 143 -1.00 -5.92 -9.74
CA LEU A 143 -1.30 -6.67 -8.51
C LEU A 143 -0.78 -5.95 -7.26
N LEU A 144 0.47 -5.46 -7.29
CA LEU A 144 1.07 -4.72 -6.18
C LEU A 144 0.31 -3.43 -5.83
N LYS A 145 -0.28 -2.76 -6.83
CA LYS A 145 -1.02 -1.51 -6.62
C LYS A 145 -2.45 -1.75 -6.12
N CYS A 146 -3.05 -2.89 -6.47
CA CYS A 146 -4.41 -3.29 -6.10
C CYS A 146 -4.57 -3.82 -4.67
N GLY A 147 -3.50 -3.87 -3.87
CA GLY A 147 -3.61 -4.06 -2.41
C GLY A 147 -2.99 -5.35 -1.87
N GLY A 148 -3.03 -5.49 -0.53
CA GLY A 148 -2.29 -6.51 0.23
C GLY A 148 -2.62 -7.95 -0.14
N GLN A 149 -3.89 -8.22 -0.46
CA GLN A 149 -4.36 -9.55 -0.86
C GLN A 149 -3.66 -10.08 -2.14
N TYR A 150 -3.15 -9.18 -2.99
CA TYR A 150 -2.48 -9.54 -4.24
C TYR A 150 -0.96 -9.63 -4.10
N TYR A 151 -0.36 -9.27 -2.97
CA TYR A 151 1.11 -9.22 -2.84
C TYR A 151 1.80 -10.57 -3.07
N LYS A 152 1.19 -11.68 -2.66
CA LYS A 152 1.75 -13.02 -2.93
C LYS A 152 1.77 -13.33 -4.43
N ARG A 153 0.73 -12.93 -5.17
CA ARG A 153 0.66 -13.08 -6.64
C ARG A 153 1.65 -12.14 -7.34
N ALA A 154 1.72 -10.88 -6.91
CA ALA A 154 2.69 -9.90 -7.43
C ALA A 154 4.13 -10.41 -7.27
N LYS A 155 4.46 -10.99 -6.11
CA LYS A 155 5.77 -11.58 -5.84
C LYS A 155 6.09 -12.69 -6.85
N ALA A 156 5.15 -13.62 -7.07
CA ALA A 156 5.34 -14.72 -8.01
C ALA A 156 5.55 -14.23 -9.46
N CYS A 157 4.87 -13.16 -9.87
CA CYS A 157 5.08 -12.52 -11.17
C CYS A 157 6.51 -12.00 -11.34
N PHE A 158 7.02 -11.24 -10.37
CA PHE A 158 8.41 -10.75 -10.43
C PHE A 158 9.44 -11.86 -10.30
N GLU A 159 9.18 -12.90 -9.52
CA GLU A 159 10.05 -14.10 -9.43
C GLU A 159 10.14 -14.82 -10.79
N LYS A 160 9.00 -14.96 -11.48
CA LYS A 160 8.96 -15.55 -12.83
C LYS A 160 9.75 -14.72 -13.84
N ALA A 161 9.63 -13.39 -13.79
CA ALA A 161 10.40 -12.49 -14.65
C ALA A 161 11.91 -12.56 -14.36
N LEU A 162 12.30 -12.54 -13.07
CA LEU A 162 13.70 -12.65 -12.63
C LEU A 162 14.32 -14.02 -12.90
N ALA A 163 13.53 -15.09 -13.03
CA ALA A 163 14.04 -16.39 -13.42
C ALA A 163 14.60 -16.39 -14.86
N VAL A 164 14.07 -15.51 -15.73
CA VAL A 164 14.54 -15.32 -17.11
C VAL A 164 15.66 -14.28 -17.16
N GLU A 165 15.48 -13.15 -16.48
CA GLU A 165 16.44 -12.05 -16.46
C GLU A 165 16.81 -11.64 -15.02
N PRO A 166 17.80 -12.32 -14.39
CA PRO A 166 18.10 -12.13 -12.98
C PRO A 166 18.58 -10.72 -12.61
N GLU A 167 19.24 -10.00 -13.52
CA GLU A 167 19.81 -8.67 -13.26
C GLU A 167 19.00 -7.53 -13.91
N ASN A 168 17.74 -7.79 -14.30
CA ASN A 168 16.87 -6.74 -14.84
C ASN A 168 16.52 -5.70 -13.73
N PRO A 169 16.79 -4.40 -13.94
CA PRO A 169 16.56 -3.38 -12.91
C PRO A 169 15.10 -3.22 -12.51
N GLU A 170 14.17 -3.31 -13.48
CA GLU A 170 12.73 -3.15 -13.26
C GLU A 170 12.17 -4.31 -12.42
N PHE A 171 12.49 -5.54 -12.83
CA PHE A 171 11.97 -6.75 -12.18
C PHE A 171 12.52 -6.86 -10.76
N SER A 172 13.81 -6.52 -10.58
CA SER A 172 14.43 -6.50 -9.25
C SER A 172 13.78 -5.48 -8.34
N MET A 173 13.40 -4.31 -8.87
CA MET A 173 12.73 -3.26 -8.11
C MET A 173 11.32 -3.70 -7.68
N GLY A 174 10.52 -4.20 -8.61
CA GLY A 174 9.17 -4.72 -8.33
C GLY A 174 9.18 -5.86 -7.30
N PHE A 175 10.12 -6.80 -7.43
CA PHE A 175 10.33 -7.86 -6.46
C PHE A 175 10.70 -7.32 -5.07
N ALA A 176 11.67 -6.41 -5.00
CA ALA A 176 12.14 -5.85 -3.74
C ALA A 176 11.05 -5.06 -2.99
N ILE A 177 10.27 -4.24 -3.69
CA ILE A 177 9.14 -3.51 -3.10
C ILE A 177 8.07 -4.48 -2.59
N THR A 178 7.76 -5.51 -3.38
CA THR A 178 6.75 -6.51 -3.00
C THR A 178 7.20 -7.31 -1.78
N ALA A 179 8.45 -7.78 -1.77
CA ALA A 179 9.05 -8.47 -0.64
C ALA A 179 9.08 -7.58 0.61
N HIS A 180 9.42 -6.30 0.48
CA HIS A 180 9.40 -5.33 1.57
C HIS A 180 8.00 -5.18 2.19
N ARG A 181 6.96 -5.02 1.36
CA ARG A 181 5.57 -4.92 1.84
C ARG A 181 5.10 -6.20 2.52
N LEU A 182 5.43 -7.36 1.95
CA LEU A 182 5.14 -8.67 2.57
C LEU A 182 5.86 -8.86 3.91
N SER A 183 7.08 -8.33 4.05
CA SER A 183 7.85 -8.43 5.30
C SER A 183 7.26 -7.63 6.47
N TYR A 184 6.33 -6.70 6.21
CA TYR A 184 5.53 -6.06 7.26
C TYR A 184 4.30 -6.86 7.70
N ILE A 185 3.93 -7.89 6.93
CA ILE A 185 2.83 -8.80 7.26
C ILE A 185 3.40 -10.02 7.97
N ASN A 186 4.45 -10.62 7.42
CA ASN A 186 5.06 -11.85 7.92
C ASN A 186 6.60 -11.72 8.05
N GLU A 187 7.13 -12.00 9.25
CA GLU A 187 8.57 -11.98 9.57
C GLU A 187 9.41 -12.94 8.71
N ASP A 188 8.83 -14.05 8.25
CA ASP A 188 9.53 -15.05 7.43
C ASP A 188 9.99 -14.51 6.07
N VAL A 189 9.43 -13.37 5.64
CA VAL A 189 9.75 -12.77 4.34
C VAL A 189 10.99 -11.87 4.45
N ILE A 190 12.09 -12.34 3.88
CA ILE A 190 13.35 -11.60 3.82
C ILE A 190 13.32 -10.60 2.65
N SER A 191 13.47 -9.31 2.97
CA SER A 191 13.46 -8.21 1.97
C SER A 191 14.79 -7.44 1.88
N LEU A 192 15.76 -7.67 2.76
CA LEU A 192 17.02 -6.92 2.79
C LEU A 192 17.85 -7.12 1.51
N GLU A 193 18.18 -8.37 1.17
CA GLU A 193 19.00 -8.67 -0.02
C GLU A 193 18.32 -8.25 -1.33
N PRO A 194 17.00 -8.49 -1.53
CA PRO A 194 16.28 -7.91 -2.66
C PRO A 194 16.39 -6.39 -2.76
N LEU A 195 16.25 -5.67 -1.63
CA LEU A 195 16.37 -4.20 -1.60
C LEU A 195 17.80 -3.74 -1.93
N ARG A 196 18.84 -4.37 -1.35
CA ARG A 196 20.25 -4.09 -1.69
C ARG A 196 20.51 -4.29 -3.17
N LYS A 197 20.00 -5.37 -3.76
CA LYS A 197 20.10 -5.65 -5.20
C LYS A 197 19.38 -4.59 -6.03
N ALA A 198 18.16 -4.22 -5.66
CA ALA A 198 17.38 -3.23 -6.40
C ALA A 198 18.03 -1.83 -6.37
N VAL A 199 18.61 -1.41 -5.23
CA VAL A 199 19.40 -0.17 -5.12
C VAL A 199 20.65 -0.24 -6.00
N ARG A 200 21.37 -1.37 -6.02
CA ARG A 200 22.55 -1.56 -6.89
C ARG A 200 22.20 -1.40 -8.37
N LEU A 201 21.07 -1.96 -8.79
CA LEU A 201 20.62 -1.92 -10.19
C LEU A 201 19.95 -0.59 -10.57
N ASN A 202 19.43 0.15 -9.60
CA ASN A 202 18.78 1.45 -9.79
C ASN A 202 19.39 2.49 -8.82
N PRO A 203 20.66 2.89 -9.02
CA PRO A 203 21.38 3.72 -8.04
C PRO A 203 20.82 5.14 -7.90
N GLU A 204 20.05 5.63 -8.87
CA GLU A 204 19.44 6.97 -8.81
C GLU A 204 18.01 6.96 -8.26
N ASP A 205 17.43 5.78 -8.04
CA ASP A 205 16.05 5.67 -7.56
C ASP A 205 15.99 5.96 -6.06
N THR A 206 15.40 7.11 -5.71
CA THR A 206 15.30 7.58 -4.32
C THR A 206 14.25 6.80 -3.54
N TYR A 207 13.23 6.27 -4.22
CA TYR A 207 12.14 5.51 -3.60
C TYR A 207 12.66 4.17 -3.04
N ILE A 208 13.45 3.42 -3.82
CA ILE A 208 14.01 2.16 -3.36
C ILE A 208 15.05 2.34 -2.24
N LYS A 209 15.82 3.44 -2.26
CA LYS A 209 16.76 3.81 -1.19
C LYS A 209 16.06 4.02 0.15
N VAL A 210 14.95 4.76 0.19
CA VAL A 210 14.21 4.97 1.44
C VAL A 210 13.55 3.70 1.97
N LEU A 211 13.17 2.76 1.09
CA LEU A 211 12.68 1.44 1.51
C LEU A 211 13.79 0.57 2.09
N LEU A 212 14.99 0.59 1.49
CA LEU A 212 16.18 -0.06 2.05
C LEU A 212 16.51 0.52 3.42
N ALA A 213 16.51 1.85 3.57
CA ALA A 213 16.75 2.51 4.84
C ALA A 213 15.79 2.07 5.95
N LEU A 214 14.49 1.98 5.64
CA LEU A 214 13.50 1.47 6.59
C LEU A 214 13.74 0.00 6.98
N LYS A 215 14.17 -0.84 6.02
CA LYS A 215 14.48 -2.23 6.32
C LYS A 215 15.76 -2.35 7.18
N LEU A 216 16.77 -1.53 6.90
CA LEU A 216 17.99 -1.44 7.70
C LEU A 216 17.69 -1.01 9.14
N GLN A 217 16.80 -0.03 9.31
CA GLN A 217 16.31 0.38 10.63
C GLN A 217 15.62 -0.78 11.37
N ASP A 218 14.76 -1.54 10.68
CA ASP A 218 14.02 -2.66 11.26
C ASP A 218 14.96 -3.78 11.77
N ILE A 219 16.16 -3.93 11.19
CA ILE A 219 17.17 -4.91 11.62
C ILE A 219 18.27 -4.31 12.53
N GLY A 220 18.12 -3.06 12.96
CA GLY A 220 19.06 -2.37 13.85
C GLY A 220 20.31 -1.78 13.19
N GLN A 221 20.39 -1.76 11.86
CA GLN A 221 21.47 -1.12 11.08
C GLN A 221 21.12 0.34 10.79
N GLU A 222 20.80 1.11 11.83
CA GLU A 222 20.22 2.45 11.72
C GLU A 222 21.15 3.46 11.03
N ALA A 223 22.46 3.42 11.32
CA ALA A 223 23.42 4.36 10.73
C ALA A 223 23.55 4.20 9.21
N GLU A 224 23.52 2.96 8.70
CA GLU A 224 23.50 2.71 7.24
C GLU A 224 22.17 3.19 6.64
N GLY A 225 21.06 2.95 7.35
CA GLY A 225 19.76 3.44 6.92
C GLY A 225 19.69 4.96 6.84
N GLU A 226 20.23 5.68 7.83
CA GLU A 226 20.24 7.14 7.86
C GLU A 226 21.05 7.71 6.68
N HIS A 227 22.17 7.09 6.31
CA HIS A 227 22.94 7.48 5.13
C HIS A 227 22.08 7.48 3.85
N TYR A 228 21.30 6.41 3.62
CA TYR A 228 20.38 6.34 2.47
C TYR A 228 19.22 7.35 2.56
N ILE A 229 18.73 7.66 3.77
CA ILE A 229 17.72 8.72 3.95
C ILE A 229 18.30 10.09 3.56
N GLU A 230 19.50 10.41 4.02
CA GLU A 230 20.17 11.68 3.70
C GLU A 230 20.45 11.81 2.20
N GLU A 231 20.94 10.74 1.58
CA GLU A 231 21.15 10.68 0.14
C GLU A 231 19.84 10.92 -0.62
N ALA A 232 18.75 10.23 -0.25
CA ALA A 232 17.45 10.41 -0.88
C ALA A 232 16.88 11.83 -0.69
N LEU A 233 17.04 12.43 0.51
CA LEU A 233 16.57 13.79 0.81
C LEU A 233 17.37 14.88 0.07
N SER A 234 18.60 14.59 -0.36
CA SER A 234 19.43 15.50 -1.14
C SER A 234 19.02 15.58 -2.62
N ASN A 235 18.19 14.64 -3.08
CA ASN A 235 17.70 14.56 -4.45
C ASN A 235 16.25 15.10 -4.54
N MET A 236 15.91 15.74 -5.67
CA MET A 236 14.57 16.27 -5.91
C MET A 236 13.61 15.22 -6.50
N SER A 237 14.12 14.08 -6.98
CA SER A 237 13.31 13.00 -7.54
C SER A 237 12.39 12.37 -6.50
N SER A 238 11.11 12.25 -6.84
CA SER A 238 10.07 11.65 -5.99
C SER A 238 10.00 12.26 -4.58
N GLN A 239 10.33 13.55 -4.46
CA GLN A 239 10.55 14.22 -3.17
C GLN A 239 9.38 14.05 -2.19
N THR A 240 8.14 14.12 -2.67
CA THR A 240 6.96 13.94 -1.82
C THR A 240 6.85 12.52 -1.25
N TYR A 241 7.30 11.49 -1.99
CA TYR A 241 7.40 10.13 -1.47
C TYR A 241 8.61 9.97 -0.54
N VAL A 242 9.76 10.57 -0.87
CA VAL A 242 10.93 10.55 0.01
C VAL A 242 10.59 11.13 1.39
N PHE A 243 9.92 12.27 1.44
CA PHE A 243 9.45 12.87 2.71
C PHE A 243 8.56 11.93 3.52
N GLN A 244 7.66 11.18 2.86
CA GLN A 244 6.81 10.20 3.53
C GLN A 244 7.63 9.11 4.24
N TYR A 245 8.55 8.45 3.54
CA TYR A 245 9.30 7.33 4.13
C TYR A 245 10.40 7.81 5.08
N ALA A 246 11.05 8.94 4.79
CA ALA A 246 12.00 9.56 5.71
C ALA A 246 11.32 9.99 7.02
N SER A 247 10.08 10.51 6.97
CA SER A 247 9.33 10.81 8.19
C SER A 247 9.03 9.55 9.01
N LYS A 248 8.68 8.42 8.37
CA LYS A 248 8.51 7.12 9.04
C LYS A 248 9.80 6.68 9.72
N PHE A 249 10.94 6.84 9.05
CA PHE A 249 12.27 6.56 9.60
C PHE A 249 12.54 7.41 10.84
N TYR A 250 12.46 8.75 10.73
CA TYR A 250 12.71 9.64 11.86
C TYR A 250 11.72 9.47 13.02
N ARG A 251 10.45 9.15 12.73
CA ARG A 251 9.46 8.84 13.78
C ARG A 251 9.87 7.61 14.59
N LYS A 252 10.35 6.55 13.93
CA LYS A 252 10.83 5.32 14.60
C LYS A 252 12.09 5.57 15.46
N ASN A 253 12.99 6.45 15.02
CA ASN A 253 14.16 6.89 15.80
C ASN A 253 13.81 7.84 16.97
N GLY A 254 12.53 8.20 17.11
CA GLY A 254 12.09 9.14 18.14
C GLY A 254 12.31 10.61 17.80
N CYS A 255 12.88 10.94 16.64
CA CYS A 255 13.02 12.28 16.07
C CYS A 255 11.68 12.79 15.49
N VAL A 256 10.63 12.78 16.31
CA VAL A 256 9.25 12.97 15.83
C VAL A 256 8.99 14.38 15.28
N ASP A 257 9.65 15.42 15.81
CA ASP A 257 9.54 16.78 15.27
C ASP A 257 10.04 16.87 13.82
N ARG A 258 11.18 16.24 13.51
CA ARG A 258 11.71 16.18 12.15
C ARG A 258 10.77 15.42 11.22
N ALA A 259 10.15 14.35 11.70
CA ALA A 259 9.15 13.61 10.95
C ALA A 259 7.93 14.48 10.59
N ILE A 260 7.40 15.26 11.55
CA ILE A 260 6.28 16.19 11.30
C ILE A 260 6.67 17.25 10.27
N GLN A 261 7.86 17.85 10.37
CA GLN A 261 8.32 18.86 9.41
C GLN A 261 8.38 18.33 7.97
N LEU A 262 8.87 17.10 7.78
CA LEU A 262 8.90 16.46 6.45
C LEU A 262 7.48 16.17 5.93
N LEU A 263 6.57 15.72 6.80
CA LEU A 263 5.18 15.48 6.41
C LEU A 263 4.44 16.77 6.07
N GLN A 264 4.72 17.87 6.77
CA GLN A 264 4.17 19.19 6.45
C GLN A 264 4.61 19.67 5.07
N LYS A 265 5.90 19.52 4.73
CA LYS A 265 6.39 19.79 3.36
C LYS A 265 5.70 18.91 2.31
N ALA A 266 5.46 17.63 2.63
CA ALA A 266 4.73 16.75 1.74
C ALA A 266 3.26 17.17 1.55
N LEU A 267 2.62 17.71 2.59
CA LEU A 267 1.26 18.24 2.54
C LEU A 267 1.15 19.54 1.74
N GLU A 268 2.21 20.36 1.67
CA GLU A 268 2.22 21.56 0.80
C GLU A 268 1.99 21.18 -0.67
N ALA A 269 2.57 20.05 -1.11
CA ALA A 269 2.33 19.51 -2.45
C ALA A 269 1.03 18.70 -2.56
N ARG A 270 0.63 18.01 -1.49
CA ARG A 270 -0.54 17.11 -1.46
C ARG A 270 -1.46 17.38 -0.27
N PRO A 271 -2.20 18.50 -0.27
CA PRO A 271 -3.01 18.89 0.89
C PRO A 271 -4.19 17.94 1.16
N ASN A 272 -4.61 17.13 0.18
CA ASN A 272 -5.73 16.20 0.30
C ASN A 272 -5.29 14.73 0.42
N SER A 273 -4.03 14.46 0.81
CA SER A 273 -3.56 13.08 0.96
C SER A 273 -3.92 12.51 2.33
N ALA A 274 -4.92 11.61 2.36
CA ALA A 274 -5.33 10.92 3.59
C ALA A 274 -4.15 10.21 4.28
N TYR A 275 -3.22 9.66 3.50
CA TYR A 275 -2.04 8.98 4.03
C TYR A 275 -1.10 9.94 4.79
N LEU A 276 -0.94 11.19 4.32
CA LEU A 276 -0.10 12.18 4.99
C LEU A 276 -0.70 12.60 6.34
N HIS A 277 -1.99 12.92 6.37
CA HIS A 277 -2.71 13.18 7.63
C HIS A 277 -2.57 12.01 8.60
N TYR A 278 -2.74 10.79 8.12
CA TYR A 278 -2.58 9.59 8.93
C TYR A 278 -1.17 9.48 9.54
N GLN A 279 -0.10 9.73 8.77
CA GLN A 279 1.26 9.71 9.30
C GLN A 279 1.52 10.83 10.32
N ILE A 280 0.94 12.02 10.14
CA ILE A 280 1.05 13.12 11.11
C ILE A 280 0.32 12.75 12.41
N GLY A 281 -0.88 12.16 12.32
CA GLY A 281 -1.60 11.61 13.48
C GLY A 281 -0.75 10.58 14.24
N LEU A 282 -0.05 9.69 13.52
CA LEU A 282 0.89 8.74 14.12
C LEU A 282 2.09 9.44 14.79
N CYS A 283 2.56 10.57 14.27
CA CYS A 283 3.60 11.38 14.91
C CYS A 283 3.10 11.98 16.23
N TYR A 284 1.92 12.60 16.26
CA TYR A 284 1.35 13.13 17.50
C TYR A 284 1.11 12.05 18.55
N ARG A 285 0.62 10.87 18.12
CA ARG A 285 0.53 9.69 18.97
C ARG A 285 1.90 9.22 19.50
N ALA A 286 2.95 9.25 18.67
CA ALA A 286 4.30 8.89 19.11
C ALA A 286 4.85 9.88 20.17
N LYS A 287 4.63 11.19 19.99
CA LYS A 287 4.97 12.20 20.99
C LYS A 287 4.23 11.97 22.31
N LEU A 288 2.93 11.66 22.24
CA LEU A 288 2.14 11.32 23.43
C LEU A 288 2.77 10.16 24.21
N LEU A 289 3.14 9.08 23.52
CA LEU A 289 3.79 7.92 24.14
C LEU A 289 5.15 8.28 24.77
N GLN A 290 5.95 9.13 24.12
CA GLN A 290 7.22 9.62 24.68
C GLN A 290 7.00 10.42 25.97
N VAL A 291 6.02 11.33 25.99
CA VAL A 291 5.66 12.12 27.19
C VAL A 291 5.18 11.21 28.32
N LYS A 292 4.31 10.24 28.03
CA LYS A 292 3.81 9.29 29.04
C LYS A 292 4.94 8.43 29.64
N LYS A 293 5.91 8.03 28.81
CA LYS A 293 7.09 7.29 29.28
C LYS A 293 8.01 8.14 30.17
N ALA A 294 8.16 9.43 29.88
CA ALA A 294 9.02 10.33 30.64
C ALA A 294 8.43 10.76 31.99
N THR A 295 7.10 10.83 32.10
CA THR A 295 6.40 11.47 33.24
C THR A 295 5.95 10.53 34.36
N ASN A 296 6.25 9.21 34.29
CA ASN A 296 5.91 8.20 35.30
C ASN A 296 4.52 8.41 35.94
N VAL A 297 3.47 8.18 35.14
CA VAL A 297 2.06 7.99 35.54
C VAL A 297 1.34 9.17 36.23
N ASN A 298 2.03 10.24 36.66
CA ASN A 298 1.38 11.45 37.20
C ASN A 298 1.94 12.74 36.58
N PRO A 299 1.50 13.12 35.37
CA PRO A 299 1.92 14.36 34.74
C PRO A 299 1.48 15.56 35.57
N ARG A 300 2.40 16.49 35.84
CA ARG A 300 2.11 17.80 36.46
C ARG A 300 1.07 18.55 35.60
N ARG A 301 0.36 19.53 36.16
CA ARG A 301 -0.68 20.31 35.44
C ARG A 301 -0.26 20.77 34.02
N LYS A 302 0.97 21.29 33.89
CA LYS A 302 1.55 21.73 32.61
C LYS A 302 1.85 20.58 31.63
N GLU A 303 2.21 19.41 32.15
CA GLU A 303 2.43 18.19 31.35
C GLU A 303 1.09 17.60 30.89
N ARG A 304 0.02 17.74 31.70
CA ARG A 304 -1.35 17.36 31.32
C ARG A 304 -1.90 18.23 30.18
N GLU A 305 -1.72 19.56 30.24
CA GLU A 305 -2.10 20.47 29.16
C GLU A 305 -1.38 20.15 27.83
N ASN A 306 -0.11 19.71 27.91
CA ASN A 306 0.64 19.24 26.75
C ASN A 306 0.11 17.90 26.20
N VAL A 307 -0.27 16.96 27.08
CA VAL A 307 -0.89 15.67 26.69
C VAL A 307 -2.23 15.89 25.99
N ASP A 308 -3.11 16.71 26.55
CA ASP A 308 -4.44 16.98 25.97
C ASP A 308 -4.30 17.64 24.58
N THR A 309 -3.33 18.54 24.43
CA THR A 309 -3.02 19.17 23.13
C THR A 309 -2.56 18.14 22.09
N LEU A 310 -1.64 17.24 22.46
CA LEU A 310 -1.14 16.20 21.55
C LEU A 310 -2.24 15.22 21.14
N VAL A 311 -3.13 14.84 22.08
CA VAL A 311 -4.28 13.98 21.78
C VAL A 311 -5.21 14.68 20.80
N GLN A 312 -5.55 15.96 21.03
CA GLN A 312 -6.43 16.69 20.12
C GLN A 312 -5.83 16.85 18.72
N GLN A 313 -4.52 17.10 18.62
CA GLN A 313 -3.83 17.14 17.33
C GLN A 313 -3.91 15.80 16.60
N ALA A 314 -3.68 14.67 17.30
CA ALA A 314 -3.83 13.35 16.70
C ALA A 314 -5.28 13.07 16.25
N ILE A 315 -6.28 13.43 17.06
CA ILE A 315 -7.70 13.28 16.70
C ILE A 315 -8.03 14.04 15.42
N ASN A 316 -7.63 15.31 15.31
CA ASN A 316 -7.90 16.13 14.13
C ASN A 316 -7.33 15.50 12.85
N GLU A 317 -6.09 15.02 12.91
CA GLU A 317 -5.42 14.39 11.77
C GLU A 317 -6.06 13.05 11.38
N PHE A 318 -6.49 12.23 12.35
CA PHE A 318 -7.20 10.98 12.03
C PHE A 318 -8.63 11.24 11.53
N GLN A 319 -9.31 12.29 12.01
CA GLN A 319 -10.60 12.70 11.47
C GLN A 319 -10.46 13.18 10.01
N GLU A 320 -9.43 13.97 9.71
CA GLU A 320 -9.17 14.42 8.35
C GLU A 320 -8.77 13.27 7.42
N THR A 321 -7.98 12.32 7.93
CA THR A 321 -7.70 11.05 7.25
C THR A 321 -8.99 10.35 6.85
N LEU A 322 -9.94 10.20 7.79
CA LEU A 322 -11.21 9.49 7.57
C LEU A 322 -12.22 10.30 6.74
N ARG A 323 -12.09 11.63 6.71
CA ARG A 323 -12.85 12.52 5.80
C ARG A 323 -12.42 12.30 4.36
N LEU A 324 -11.11 12.18 4.13
CA LEU A 324 -10.52 11.97 2.80
C LEU A 324 -10.60 10.51 2.35
N ARG A 325 -10.44 9.56 3.29
CA ARG A 325 -10.49 8.12 3.06
C ARG A 325 -11.15 7.41 4.24
N SER A 326 -12.44 7.12 4.10
CA SER A 326 -13.22 6.38 5.10
C SER A 326 -12.91 4.88 5.15
N THR A 327 -12.19 4.34 4.16
CA THR A 327 -11.85 2.90 4.08
C THR A 327 -10.57 2.52 4.82
N LEU A 328 -9.93 3.44 5.55
CA LEU A 328 -8.71 3.12 6.31
C LEU A 328 -9.03 2.67 7.74
N GLU A 329 -9.06 1.36 7.96
CA GLU A 329 -9.52 0.71 9.20
C GLU A 329 -8.66 1.12 10.40
N MET A 330 -7.34 1.16 10.21
CA MET A 330 -6.41 1.52 11.29
C MET A 330 -6.52 2.99 11.71
N ALA A 331 -7.06 3.89 10.87
CA ALA A 331 -7.35 5.25 11.29
C ALA A 331 -8.49 5.30 12.31
N TYR A 332 -9.53 4.48 12.16
CA TYR A 332 -10.56 4.31 13.19
C TYR A 332 -10.00 3.74 14.49
N VAL A 333 -9.12 2.75 14.41
CA VAL A 333 -8.46 2.15 15.58
C VAL A 333 -7.65 3.20 16.35
N TYR A 334 -6.78 3.95 15.66
CA TYR A 334 -5.97 4.95 16.35
C TYR A 334 -6.77 6.15 16.82
N LEU A 335 -7.82 6.55 16.10
CA LEU A 335 -8.77 7.55 16.58
C LEU A 335 -9.47 7.08 17.87
N ALA A 336 -9.88 5.81 17.94
CA ALA A 336 -10.47 5.22 19.13
C ALA A 336 -9.49 5.20 20.32
N GLU A 337 -8.22 4.86 20.10
CA GLU A 337 -7.18 4.96 21.12
C GLU A 337 -7.02 6.39 21.63
N MET A 338 -7.03 7.39 20.75
CA MET A 338 -6.93 8.80 21.16
C MET A 338 -8.14 9.26 21.98
N TYR A 339 -9.36 8.85 21.61
CA TYR A 339 -10.54 9.11 22.43
C TYR A 339 -10.47 8.43 23.81
N ALA A 340 -9.95 7.20 23.86
CA ALA A 340 -9.77 6.49 25.13
C ALA A 340 -8.76 7.18 26.06
N GLU A 341 -7.72 7.82 25.51
CA GLU A 341 -6.71 8.59 26.27
C GLU A 341 -7.31 9.79 27.02
N ILE A 342 -8.33 10.45 26.45
CA ILE A 342 -9.05 11.58 27.09
C ILE A 342 -10.34 11.14 27.82
N GLY A 343 -10.57 9.83 27.97
CA GLY A 343 -11.72 9.29 28.70
C GLY A 343 -13.05 9.32 27.93
N GLN A 344 -13.02 9.64 26.64
CA GLN A 344 -14.19 9.63 25.75
C GLN A 344 -14.47 8.20 25.27
N TYR A 345 -14.88 7.33 26.19
CA TYR A 345 -15.00 5.90 25.93
C TYR A 345 -16.15 5.52 24.98
N ARG A 346 -17.18 6.36 24.90
CA ARG A 346 -18.28 6.14 23.96
C ARG A 346 -17.79 6.33 22.52
N GLU A 347 -17.10 7.41 22.26
CA GLU A 347 -16.49 7.73 20.97
C GLU A 347 -15.43 6.68 20.60
N ALA A 348 -14.63 6.23 21.57
CA ALA A 348 -13.68 5.13 21.37
C ALA A 348 -14.40 3.84 20.92
N GLU A 349 -15.44 3.44 21.65
CA GLU A 349 -16.24 2.25 21.34
C GLU A 349 -16.89 2.34 19.95
N GLU A 350 -17.51 3.48 19.61
CA GLU A 350 -18.12 3.70 18.29
C GLU A 350 -17.11 3.54 17.14
N ASN A 351 -15.87 4.03 17.30
CA ASN A 351 -14.83 3.89 16.28
C ASN A 351 -14.28 2.46 16.18
N PHE A 352 -14.13 1.74 17.29
CA PHE A 352 -13.78 0.31 17.24
C PHE A 352 -14.86 -0.52 16.53
N GLN A 353 -16.14 -0.25 16.80
CA GLN A 353 -17.24 -0.92 16.10
C GLN A 353 -17.25 -0.61 14.61
N LYS A 354 -16.99 0.65 14.22
CA LYS A 354 -16.84 1.01 12.80
C LYS A 354 -15.75 0.19 12.13
N ALA A 355 -14.55 0.11 12.72
CA ALA A 355 -13.45 -0.67 12.18
C ALA A 355 -13.80 -2.17 12.04
N LEU A 356 -14.54 -2.74 12.99
CA LEU A 356 -14.94 -4.16 12.97
C LEU A 356 -16.04 -4.48 11.95
N CYS A 357 -16.86 -3.51 11.58
CA CYS A 357 -17.97 -3.67 10.65
C CYS A 357 -17.59 -3.33 9.20
N MET A 358 -16.32 -3.07 8.91
CA MET A 358 -15.87 -2.85 7.54
C MET A 358 -15.84 -4.18 6.78
N ASP A 359 -16.20 -4.12 5.51
CA ASP A 359 -16.17 -5.28 4.61
C ASP A 359 -14.73 -5.51 4.10
N ASN A 360 -14.41 -6.76 3.76
CA ASN A 360 -13.15 -7.18 3.11
C ASN A 360 -11.85 -6.75 3.78
N ILE A 361 -11.87 -6.65 5.11
CA ILE A 361 -10.68 -6.40 5.91
C ILE A 361 -9.67 -7.52 5.70
N VAL A 362 -8.43 -7.17 5.34
CA VAL A 362 -7.35 -8.14 5.20
C VAL A 362 -7.07 -8.80 6.56
N ASP A 363 -6.92 -10.13 6.57
CA ASP A 363 -6.72 -10.97 7.77
C ASP A 363 -5.81 -10.35 8.85
N HIS A 364 -4.58 -9.97 8.53
CA HIS A 364 -3.67 -9.33 9.50
C HIS A 364 -4.18 -8.00 10.08
N VAL A 365 -4.92 -7.19 9.30
CA VAL A 365 -5.54 -5.94 9.79
C VAL A 365 -6.68 -6.28 10.75
N GLN A 366 -7.51 -7.28 10.42
CA GLN A 366 -8.58 -7.73 11.30
C GLN A 366 -8.05 -8.26 12.64
N GLN A 367 -6.92 -8.98 12.62
CA GLN A 367 -6.19 -9.38 13.82
C GLN A 367 -5.74 -8.17 14.65
N ASP A 368 -5.18 -7.13 14.03
CA ASP A 368 -4.75 -5.91 14.73
C ASP A 368 -5.95 -5.16 15.34
N ILE A 369 -7.07 -5.03 14.63
CA ILE A 369 -8.29 -4.41 15.18
C ILE A 369 -8.75 -5.15 16.44
N HIS A 370 -8.78 -6.48 16.41
CA HIS A 370 -9.12 -7.30 17.57
C HIS A 370 -8.10 -7.16 18.71
N TYR A 371 -6.81 -7.08 18.41
CA TYR A 371 -5.78 -6.83 19.41
C TYR A 371 -5.98 -5.48 20.10
N HIS A 372 -6.15 -4.42 19.33
CA HIS A 372 -6.30 -3.06 19.85
C HIS A 372 -7.60 -2.90 20.65
N TYR A 373 -8.71 -3.46 20.15
CA TYR A 373 -9.99 -3.40 20.85
C TYR A 373 -10.00 -4.26 22.12
N GLY A 374 -9.35 -5.44 22.11
CA GLY A 374 -9.17 -6.25 23.31
C GLY A 374 -8.38 -5.50 24.40
N ARG A 375 -7.33 -4.77 24.02
CA ARG A 375 -6.58 -3.90 24.95
C ARG A 375 -7.43 -2.76 25.51
N PHE A 376 -8.25 -2.14 24.67
CA PHE A 376 -9.20 -1.13 25.14
C PHE A 376 -10.15 -1.70 26.19
N GLN A 377 -10.74 -2.88 25.94
CA GLN A 377 -11.62 -3.55 26.90
C GLN A 377 -10.90 -3.89 28.21
N GLN A 378 -9.66 -4.37 28.13
CA GLN A 378 -8.86 -4.75 29.30
C GLN A 378 -8.46 -3.55 30.15
N PHE A 379 -7.88 -2.50 29.56
CA PHE A 379 -7.22 -1.43 30.31
C PHE A 379 -8.11 -0.22 30.59
N HIS A 380 -9.05 0.10 29.68
CA HIS A 380 -9.95 1.26 29.86
C HIS A 380 -11.31 0.82 30.43
N MET A 381 -11.92 -0.23 29.87
CA MET A 381 -13.24 -0.71 30.33
C MET A 381 -13.17 -1.69 31.50
N ARG A 382 -11.98 -2.21 31.83
CA ARG A 382 -11.76 -3.24 32.86
C ARG A 382 -12.65 -4.47 32.69
N SER A 383 -12.91 -4.86 31.44
CA SER A 383 -13.72 -6.02 31.08
C SER A 383 -12.83 -7.13 30.52
N GLU A 384 -12.41 -8.05 31.40
CA GLU A 384 -11.55 -9.17 31.02
C GLU A 384 -12.24 -10.13 30.06
N ASP A 385 -13.52 -10.44 30.27
CA ASP A 385 -14.30 -11.33 29.39
C ASP A 385 -14.35 -10.83 27.94
N LYS A 386 -14.59 -9.53 27.76
CA LYS A 386 -14.61 -8.92 26.42
C LYS A 386 -13.20 -8.89 25.82
N ALA A 387 -12.18 -8.59 26.62
CA ALA A 387 -10.79 -8.62 26.16
C ALA A 387 -10.41 -10.01 25.63
N ILE A 388 -10.67 -11.07 26.40
CA ILE A 388 -10.42 -12.47 26.01
C ILE A 388 -11.18 -12.82 24.74
N THR A 389 -12.46 -12.43 24.66
CA THR A 389 -13.30 -12.67 23.48
C THR A 389 -12.66 -12.09 22.22
N HIS A 390 -12.17 -10.85 22.27
CA HIS A 390 -11.51 -10.22 21.12
C HIS A 390 -10.16 -10.83 20.80
N TYR A 391 -9.35 -11.18 21.81
CA TYR A 391 -8.09 -11.87 21.56
C TYR A 391 -8.31 -13.23 20.87
N LEU A 392 -9.32 -14.00 21.30
CA LEU A 392 -9.69 -15.27 20.67
C LEU A 392 -10.22 -15.10 19.25
N LYS A 393 -11.03 -14.06 18.98
CA LYS A 393 -11.51 -13.76 17.62
C LYS A 393 -10.36 -13.47 16.68
N GLY A 394 -9.38 -12.66 17.10
CA GLY A 394 -8.16 -12.44 16.31
C GLY A 394 -7.35 -13.73 16.08
N LEU A 395 -7.20 -14.58 17.11
CA LEU A 395 -6.48 -15.85 17.00
C LEU A 395 -7.21 -16.91 16.16
N LYS A 396 -8.50 -16.76 15.90
CA LYS A 396 -9.25 -17.63 14.98
C LYS A 396 -8.83 -17.43 13.51
N ILE A 397 -8.29 -16.26 13.18
CA ILE A 397 -7.78 -15.94 11.84
C ILE A 397 -6.39 -16.59 11.72
N GLU A 398 -6.26 -17.63 10.89
CA GLU A 398 -5.07 -18.49 10.85
C GLU A 398 -3.85 -17.86 10.17
N GLU A 399 -3.99 -16.72 9.48
CA GLU A 399 -2.86 -16.02 8.85
C GLU A 399 -1.77 -15.69 9.89
N MET A 400 -0.53 -16.12 9.60
CA MET A 400 0.63 -15.76 10.40
C MET A 400 1.00 -14.29 10.18
N SER A 401 1.01 -13.52 11.26
CA SER A 401 1.35 -12.09 11.24
C SER A 401 1.90 -11.58 12.57
N PHE A 402 2.50 -10.39 12.56
CA PHE A 402 2.90 -9.68 13.80
C PHE A 402 1.72 -9.46 14.75
N ALA A 403 0.52 -9.17 14.22
CA ALA A 403 -0.68 -8.97 15.02
C ALA A 403 -1.07 -10.26 15.75
N ARG A 404 -0.98 -11.41 15.06
CA ARG A 404 -1.21 -12.73 15.64
C ARG A 404 -0.24 -13.04 16.78
N GLU A 405 1.05 -12.74 16.62
CA GLU A 405 2.01 -12.94 17.70
C GLU A 405 1.72 -12.08 18.94
N ARG A 406 1.31 -10.82 18.72
CA ARG A 406 0.91 -9.94 19.82
C ARG A 406 -0.32 -10.48 20.54
N LEU A 407 -1.28 -11.02 19.81
CA LEU A 407 -2.47 -11.68 20.37
C LEU A 407 -2.11 -12.90 21.22
N ILE A 408 -1.20 -13.77 20.75
CA ILE A 408 -0.70 -14.93 21.51
C ILE A 408 -0.08 -14.47 22.84
N LYS A 409 0.77 -13.43 22.80
CA LYS A 409 1.42 -12.86 23.99
C LYS A 409 0.39 -12.33 25.00
N GLN A 410 -0.66 -11.63 24.54
CA GLN A 410 -1.70 -11.10 25.43
C GLN A 410 -2.57 -12.20 26.04
N GLN A 411 -2.92 -13.23 25.25
CA GLN A 411 -3.67 -14.37 25.75
C GLN A 411 -2.89 -15.12 26.84
N ALA A 412 -1.59 -15.37 26.62
CA ALA A 412 -0.73 -16.00 27.61
C ALA A 412 -0.63 -15.19 28.91
N PHE A 413 -0.55 -13.85 28.81
CA PHE A 413 -0.53 -12.96 29.96
C PHE A 413 -1.82 -13.05 30.80
N LEU A 414 -3.00 -13.03 30.16
CA LEU A 414 -4.28 -13.14 30.87
C LEU A 414 -4.50 -14.53 31.51
N LEU A 415 -4.09 -15.60 30.82
CA LEU A 415 -4.14 -16.95 31.38
C LEU A 415 -3.19 -17.14 32.58
N ALA A 416 -2.06 -16.45 32.59
CA ALA A 416 -1.15 -16.44 33.74
C ALA A 416 -1.73 -15.63 34.91
N ALA A 417 -2.37 -14.49 34.64
CA ALA A 417 -2.99 -13.65 35.66
C ALA A 417 -4.16 -14.34 36.36
N SER A 418 -5.02 -15.04 35.60
CA SER A 418 -6.19 -15.77 36.14
C SER A 418 -5.84 -17.03 36.97
N LYS A 419 -4.62 -17.58 36.85
CA LYS A 419 -4.14 -18.69 37.68
C LYS A 419 -3.54 -18.26 39.02
N ASN A 420 -3.31 -16.96 39.22
CA ASN A 420 -2.72 -16.38 40.43
C ASN A 420 -3.76 -15.70 41.35
N VAL A 421 -5.06 -15.86 41.04
CA VAL A 421 -6.21 -15.47 41.86
C VAL A 421 -6.88 -16.75 42.33
#